data_AF-A0A1G0IBS3-F1
#
_entry.id   AF-A0A1G0IBS3-F1
#
_cell.length_a   1.000
_cell.length_b   1.000
_cell.length_c   1.000
_cell.angle_alpha   90.00
_cell.angle_beta   90.00
_cell.angle_gamma   90.00
#
_symmetry.space_group_name_H-M   'P 1'
#
loop_
_entity.id
_entity.type
_entity.pdbx_description
1 polymer ?
#
loop_
_entity_poly.entity_id
_entity_poly.type
_entity_poly.pdbx_seq_one_letter_code
_entity_poly.pdbx_strand_id
1 'polypeptide(L)'
;MKRSLIALALAAILPISAQAGELNYNYVEANYINSHFDGESGDGFSFAGSAAFNENFYGTASYRRAKNDDFGLTLDETTVNLGWRHALSDKADFIAEVGYVDVGADIDGLGSDSANGYRVAAGFRGMLAPKFEGNIKAYYTDISDADWGGSELGFRVGAQYNINSTWGIVGSYDTTKLFDESINTWGLGVRASF
;
A
#
# COMPACT_ATOMS: atom_id res chain seq x y z
N MET A 1 -2.98 27.38 -4.89
CA MET A 1 -3.50 26.03 -4.64
C MET A 1 -2.50 25.07 -3.96
N LYS A 2 -1.18 25.19 -4.19
CA LYS A 2 -0.16 24.32 -3.55
C LYS A 2 -0.04 24.46 -2.02
N ARG A 3 -0.30 25.65 -1.46
CA ARG A 3 -0.21 25.90 0.00
C ARG A 3 -1.39 25.33 0.81
N SER A 4 -2.57 25.23 0.20
CA SER A 4 -3.77 24.68 0.85
C SER A 4 -3.74 23.16 0.98
N LEU A 5 -3.07 22.46 0.05
CA LEU A 5 -2.86 21.01 0.12
C LEU A 5 -1.89 20.62 1.24
N ILE A 6 -0.82 21.40 1.44
CA ILE A 6 0.12 21.21 2.56
C ILE A 6 -0.58 21.49 3.90
N ALA A 7 -1.46 22.49 3.95
CA ALA A 7 -2.23 22.80 5.17
C ALA A 7 -3.23 21.68 5.53
N LEU A 8 -3.81 20.99 4.55
CA LEU A 8 -4.69 19.84 4.79
C LEU A 8 -3.91 18.60 5.26
N ALA A 9 -2.71 18.37 4.71
CA ALA A 9 -1.80 17.34 5.18
C ALA A 9 -1.29 17.60 6.61
N LEU A 10 -1.13 18.87 7.01
CA LEU A 10 -0.71 19.26 8.36
C LEU A 10 -1.86 19.24 9.38
N ALA A 11 -3.10 19.47 8.94
CA ALA A 11 -4.29 19.43 9.79
C ALA A 11 -4.72 17.99 10.17
N ALA A 12 -4.25 16.98 9.43
CA ALA A 12 -4.46 15.58 9.76
C ALA A 12 -3.60 15.10 10.94
N ILE A 13 -2.61 15.88 11.42
CA ILE A 13 -1.73 15.50 12.54
C ILE A 13 -2.34 15.88 13.90
N LEU A 14 -3.65 16.16 13.96
CA LEU A 14 -4.33 16.32 15.25
C LEU A 14 -4.39 14.95 15.91
N PRO A 15 -3.83 14.77 17.13
CA PRO A 15 -3.88 13.49 17.82
C PRO A 15 -5.33 13.23 18.21
N ILE A 16 -6.02 12.39 17.44
CA ILE A 16 -7.20 11.70 17.93
C ILE A 16 -6.64 10.65 18.88
N SER A 17 -7.12 10.64 20.11
CA SER A 17 -6.62 9.77 21.16
C SER A 17 -6.80 8.30 20.76
N ALA A 18 -5.83 7.72 20.06
CA ALA A 18 -5.79 6.30 19.75
C ALA A 18 -5.52 5.55 21.05
N GLN A 19 -6.51 4.78 21.50
CA GLN A 19 -6.37 3.93 22.67
C GLN A 19 -5.35 2.83 22.34
N ALA A 20 -4.31 2.72 23.17
CA ALA A 20 -3.25 1.73 22.97
C ALA A 20 -3.86 0.31 22.94
N GLY A 21 -3.84 -0.33 21.77
CA GLY A 21 -4.40 -1.67 21.57
C GLY A 21 -5.50 -1.77 20.51
N GLU A 22 -6.04 -0.65 20.03
CA GLU A 22 -7.00 -0.61 18.91
C GLU A 22 -6.29 -0.42 17.56
N LEU A 23 -6.91 -0.95 16.50
CA LEU A 23 -6.42 -0.80 15.14
C LEU A 23 -6.63 0.65 14.64
N ASN A 24 -5.53 1.33 14.30
CA ASN A 24 -5.59 2.69 13.75
C ASN A 24 -5.61 2.68 12.21
N TYR A 25 -6.65 3.25 11.61
CA TYR A 25 -6.83 3.39 10.15
C TYR A 25 -6.49 4.79 9.62
N ASN A 26 -6.04 5.70 10.47
CA ASN A 26 -5.54 7.01 10.14
C ASN A 26 -4.02 7.01 10.23
N TYR A 27 -3.35 7.02 9.08
CA TYR A 27 -1.90 7.03 9.08
C TYR A 27 -1.32 7.59 7.79
N VAL A 28 -0.05 7.96 7.88
CA VAL A 28 0.85 8.12 6.74
C VAL A 28 2.05 7.20 6.91
N GLU A 29 2.53 6.65 5.82
CA GLU A 29 3.62 5.68 5.80
C GLU A 29 4.59 6.00 4.66
N ALA A 30 5.87 5.79 4.91
CA ALA A 30 6.92 5.86 3.92
C ALA A 30 7.85 4.66 4.07
N ASN A 31 8.14 3.97 2.97
CA ASN A 31 9.02 2.80 2.95
C ASN A 31 10.09 2.93 1.88
N TYR A 32 11.27 2.40 2.18
CA TYR A 32 12.18 1.92 1.15
C TYR A 32 11.66 0.57 0.66
N ILE A 33 11.72 0.33 -0.65
CA ILE A 33 11.26 -0.91 -1.26
C ILE A 33 12.33 -1.45 -2.20
N ASN A 34 12.30 -2.76 -2.39
CA ASN A 34 13.04 -3.43 -3.43
C ASN A 34 12.12 -4.48 -4.07
N SER A 35 12.05 -4.43 -5.40
CA SER A 35 11.13 -5.22 -6.21
C SER A 35 11.92 -6.11 -7.15
N HIS A 36 11.62 -7.40 -7.12
CA HIS A 36 12.19 -8.40 -8.00
C HIS A 36 11.18 -8.75 -9.09
N PHE A 37 11.56 -8.63 -10.35
CA PHE A 37 10.74 -8.92 -11.53
C PHE A 37 11.64 -9.47 -12.64
N ASP A 38 11.22 -10.58 -13.25
CA ASP A 38 11.94 -11.26 -14.36
C ASP A 38 13.45 -11.46 -14.13
N GLY A 39 13.83 -11.98 -12.95
CA GLY A 39 15.24 -12.23 -12.60
C GLY A 39 16.03 -10.99 -12.21
N GLU A 40 15.45 -9.80 -12.36
CA GLU A 40 16.06 -8.51 -12.07
C GLU A 40 15.49 -7.86 -10.82
N SER A 41 16.24 -6.95 -10.22
CA SER A 41 15.82 -6.25 -8.99
C SER A 41 15.95 -4.75 -9.12
N GLY A 42 14.95 -4.00 -8.70
CA GLY A 42 14.97 -2.55 -8.65
C GLY A 42 14.68 -2.04 -7.25
N ASP A 43 15.30 -0.95 -6.84
CA ASP A 43 15.05 -0.29 -5.56
C ASP A 43 14.31 1.03 -5.71
N GLY A 44 13.69 1.47 -4.62
CA GLY A 44 13.05 2.76 -4.58
C GLY A 44 12.25 2.97 -3.32
N PHE A 45 11.10 3.62 -3.46
CA PHE A 45 10.32 4.07 -2.32
C PHE A 45 8.83 3.88 -2.53
N SER A 46 8.10 3.85 -1.43
CA SER A 46 6.64 3.95 -1.43
C SER A 46 6.15 4.90 -0.36
N PHE A 47 5.01 5.51 -0.64
CA PHE A 47 4.24 6.31 0.29
C PHE A 47 2.82 5.78 0.34
N ALA A 48 2.22 5.75 1.52
CA ALA A 48 0.82 5.39 1.69
C ALA A 48 0.16 6.32 2.71
N GLY A 49 -1.12 6.57 2.51
CA GLY A 49 -1.98 7.28 3.44
C GLY A 49 -3.30 6.55 3.60
N SER A 50 -3.86 6.60 4.81
CA SER A 50 -5.16 6.04 5.12
C SER A 50 -5.93 6.99 6.04
N ALA A 51 -7.25 7.06 5.84
CA ALA A 51 -8.13 7.85 6.68
C ALA A 51 -9.46 7.11 6.89
N ALA A 52 -9.87 6.94 8.15
CA ALA A 52 -11.18 6.42 8.51
C ALA A 52 -12.25 7.51 8.40
N PHE A 53 -13.33 7.21 7.69
CA PHE A 53 -14.49 8.10 7.60
C PHE A 53 -15.46 7.86 8.76
N ASN A 54 -15.55 6.60 9.21
CA ASN A 54 -16.34 6.16 10.36
C ASN A 54 -15.78 4.83 10.89
N GLU A 55 -16.52 4.17 11.78
CA GLU A 55 -16.10 2.90 12.37
C GLU A 55 -15.95 1.75 11.38
N ASN A 56 -16.59 1.78 10.21
CA ASN A 56 -16.58 0.68 9.24
C ASN A 56 -15.94 1.03 7.90
N PHE A 57 -15.75 2.30 7.56
CA PHE A 57 -15.28 2.71 6.25
C PHE A 57 -14.05 3.60 6.35
N TYR A 58 -13.11 3.35 5.45
CA TYR A 58 -11.86 4.09 5.34
C TYR A 58 -11.46 4.25 3.87
N GLY A 59 -10.62 5.23 3.57
CA GLY A 59 -9.99 5.40 2.27
C GLY A 59 -8.50 5.20 2.37
N THR A 60 -7.88 4.65 1.33
CA THR A 60 -6.42 4.56 1.21
C THR A 60 -5.95 5.13 -0.11
N ALA A 61 -4.74 5.69 -0.11
CA ALA A 61 -4.03 6.05 -1.32
C ALA A 61 -2.55 5.67 -1.15
N SER A 62 -1.94 5.15 -2.20
CA SER A 62 -0.52 4.82 -2.20
C SER A 62 0.15 5.15 -3.51
N TYR A 63 1.45 5.42 -3.44
CA TYR A 63 2.34 5.53 -4.59
C TYR A 63 3.60 4.72 -4.30
N ARG A 64 4.03 3.89 -5.24
CA ARG A 64 5.32 3.20 -5.17
C ARG A 64 6.07 3.39 -6.48
N ARG A 65 7.40 3.50 -6.39
CA ARG A 65 8.30 3.54 -7.53
C ARG A 65 9.55 2.74 -7.22
N ALA A 66 9.96 1.88 -8.15
CA ALA A 66 11.21 1.15 -8.11
C ALA A 66 11.94 1.30 -9.44
N LYS A 67 13.26 1.49 -9.40
CA LYS A 67 14.12 1.61 -10.58
C LYS A 67 15.17 0.52 -10.55
N ASN A 68 15.39 -0.09 -11.70
CA ASN A 68 16.55 -0.92 -11.98
C ASN A 68 17.51 -0.12 -12.89
N ASP A 69 18.70 0.19 -12.38
CA ASP A 69 19.69 0.98 -13.11
C ASP A 69 20.45 0.19 -14.18
N ASP A 70 20.51 -1.14 -14.07
CA ASP A 70 21.23 -2.00 -15.01
C ASP A 70 20.51 -2.09 -16.37
N PHE A 71 19.17 -2.05 -16.35
CA PHE A 71 18.31 -2.10 -17.53
C PHE A 71 17.65 -0.77 -17.88
N GLY A 72 17.83 0.25 -17.04
CA GLY A 72 17.17 1.55 -17.20
C GLY A 72 15.65 1.47 -17.13
N LEU A 73 15.11 0.48 -16.38
CA LEU A 73 13.68 0.25 -16.22
C LEU A 73 13.19 0.87 -14.90
N THR A 74 12.20 1.74 -14.97
CA THR A 74 11.48 2.27 -13.81
C THR A 74 10.04 1.77 -13.84
N LEU A 75 9.58 1.21 -12.74
CA LEU A 75 8.19 0.80 -12.52
C LEU A 75 7.58 1.70 -11.45
N ASP A 76 6.35 2.17 -11.68
CA ASP A 76 5.56 2.81 -10.64
C ASP A 76 4.10 2.34 -10.61
N GLU A 77 3.50 2.46 -9.43
CA GLU A 77 2.10 2.12 -9.21
C GLU A 77 1.47 3.15 -8.27
N THR A 78 0.31 3.68 -8.68
CA THR A 78 -0.58 4.47 -7.83
C THR A 78 -1.84 3.68 -7.54
N THR A 79 -2.30 3.66 -6.29
CA THR A 79 -3.59 3.08 -5.93
C THR A 79 -4.43 4.05 -5.11
N VAL A 80 -5.74 4.02 -5.33
CA VAL A 80 -6.73 4.72 -4.50
C VAL A 80 -7.89 3.78 -4.23
N ASN A 81 -8.15 3.49 -2.96
CA ASN A 81 -9.13 2.49 -2.56
C ASN A 81 -10.14 3.04 -1.56
N LEU A 82 -11.36 2.52 -1.66
CA LEU A 82 -12.38 2.58 -0.62
C LEU A 82 -12.38 1.22 0.10
N GLY A 83 -12.23 1.27 1.41
CA GLY A 83 -12.18 0.11 2.29
C GLY A 83 -13.39 0.02 3.20
N TRP A 84 -13.84 -1.20 3.42
CA TRP A 84 -14.78 -1.59 4.46
C TRP A 84 -14.08 -2.51 5.46
N ARG A 85 -14.31 -2.28 6.75
CA ARG A 85 -13.82 -3.10 7.85
C ARG A 85 -14.96 -3.63 8.71
N HIS A 86 -14.80 -4.87 9.14
CA HIS A 86 -15.71 -5.56 10.04
C HIS A 86 -14.92 -6.12 11.22
N ALA A 87 -15.22 -5.61 12.42
CA ALA A 87 -14.59 -6.07 13.65
C ALA A 87 -15.01 -7.52 13.93
N LEU A 88 -14.03 -8.42 13.95
CA LEU A 88 -14.19 -9.81 14.40
C LEU A 88 -13.98 -9.91 15.91
N SER A 89 -13.19 -9.00 16.47
CA SER A 89 -12.93 -8.79 17.89
C SER A 89 -12.36 -7.38 18.10
N ASP A 90 -12.14 -6.99 19.36
CA ASP A 90 -11.48 -5.71 19.71
C ASP A 90 -10.07 -5.54 19.13
N LYS A 91 -9.46 -6.62 18.62
CA LYS A 91 -8.08 -6.64 18.13
C LYS A 91 -7.93 -7.13 16.69
N ALA A 92 -9.02 -7.48 16.02
CA ALA A 92 -8.94 -8.08 14.69
C ALA A 92 -10.12 -7.66 13.83
N ASP A 93 -9.80 -7.20 12.62
CA ASP A 93 -10.75 -6.80 11.60
C ASP A 93 -10.61 -7.70 10.38
N PHE A 94 -11.74 -8.09 9.79
CA PHE A 94 -11.80 -8.43 8.37
C PHE A 94 -11.85 -7.13 7.57
N ILE A 95 -11.13 -7.08 6.45
CA ILE A 95 -11.11 -5.94 5.56
C ILE A 95 -11.41 -6.35 4.12
N ALA A 96 -12.16 -5.51 3.43
CA ALA A 96 -12.40 -5.60 2.00
C ALA A 96 -12.20 -4.22 1.37
N GLU A 97 -11.50 -4.17 0.25
CA GLU A 97 -11.16 -2.93 -0.44
C GLU A 97 -11.51 -3.04 -1.92
N VAL A 98 -11.98 -1.95 -2.51
CA VAL A 98 -12.12 -1.79 -3.95
C VAL A 98 -11.49 -0.45 -4.34
N GLY A 99 -10.78 -0.42 -5.46
CA GLY A 99 -10.08 0.78 -5.85
C GLY A 99 -9.67 0.83 -7.30
N TYR A 100 -9.12 1.98 -7.65
CA TYR A 100 -8.47 2.26 -8.92
C TYR A 100 -6.97 2.03 -8.77
N VAL A 101 -6.37 1.47 -9.81
CA VAL A 101 -4.92 1.30 -9.92
C VAL A 101 -4.44 1.92 -11.23
N ASP A 102 -3.27 2.54 -11.15
CA ASP A 102 -2.52 3.05 -12.28
C ASP A 102 -1.11 2.46 -12.18
N VAL A 103 -0.64 1.84 -13.25
CA VAL A 103 0.69 1.24 -13.35
C VAL A 103 1.44 1.89 -14.50
N GLY A 104 2.71 2.20 -14.27
CA GLY A 104 3.58 2.81 -15.25
C GLY A 104 4.89 2.05 -15.39
N ALA A 105 5.40 2.01 -16.61
CA ALA A 105 6.76 1.58 -16.90
C ALA A 105 7.47 2.62 -17.77
N ASP A 106 8.70 2.93 -17.41
CA ASP A 106 9.57 3.83 -18.16
C ASP A 106 10.88 3.10 -18.45
N ILE A 107 11.25 3.03 -19.73
CA ILE A 107 12.50 2.43 -20.18
C ILE A 107 13.37 3.51 -20.79
N ASP A 108 14.55 3.71 -20.20
CA ASP A 108 15.52 4.72 -20.62
C ASP A 108 15.81 4.62 -22.13
N GLY A 109 15.45 5.67 -22.87
CA GLY A 109 15.67 5.78 -24.31
C GLY A 109 14.63 5.11 -25.22
N LEU A 110 13.67 4.36 -24.66
CA LEU A 110 12.54 3.78 -25.42
C LEU A 110 11.21 4.49 -25.13
N GLY A 111 11.07 5.11 -23.95
CA GLY A 111 9.91 5.91 -23.56
C GLY A 111 9.18 5.34 -22.35
N SER A 112 8.10 6.03 -21.97
CA SER A 112 7.21 5.62 -20.87
C SER A 112 5.83 5.27 -21.40
N ASP A 113 5.22 4.28 -20.76
CA ASP A 113 3.85 3.87 -20.98
C ASP A 113 3.16 3.60 -19.64
N SER A 114 1.84 3.70 -19.63
CA SER A 114 1.03 3.56 -18.42
C SER A 114 -0.33 2.98 -18.73
N ALA A 115 -0.81 2.10 -17.85
CA ALA A 115 -2.11 1.48 -17.94
C ALA A 115 -2.85 1.59 -16.61
N ASN A 116 -4.17 1.48 -16.67
CA ASN A 116 -5.00 1.59 -15.48
C ASN A 116 -6.11 0.55 -15.44
N GLY A 117 -6.68 0.41 -14.25
CA GLY A 117 -7.73 -0.55 -14.03
C GLY A 117 -8.28 -0.51 -12.62
N TYR A 118 -8.82 -1.65 -12.20
CA TYR A 118 -9.49 -1.79 -10.91
C TYR A 118 -8.89 -2.92 -10.10
N ARG A 119 -8.88 -2.72 -8.78
CA ARG A 119 -8.41 -3.72 -7.81
C ARG A 119 -9.49 -4.00 -6.80
N VAL A 120 -9.70 -5.28 -6.50
CA VAL A 120 -10.49 -5.75 -5.36
C VAL A 120 -9.57 -6.52 -4.43
N ALA A 121 -9.67 -6.28 -3.13
CA ALA A 121 -8.85 -6.95 -2.13
C ALA A 121 -9.68 -7.38 -0.93
N ALA A 122 -9.25 -8.47 -0.28
CA ALA A 122 -9.83 -8.93 0.97
C ALA A 122 -8.74 -9.52 1.86
N GLY A 123 -8.93 -9.40 3.17
CA GLY A 123 -7.95 -9.92 4.12
C GLY A 123 -8.28 -9.65 5.57
N PHE A 124 -7.26 -9.74 6.40
CA PHE A 124 -7.36 -9.57 7.84
C PHE A 124 -6.26 -8.63 8.34
N ARG A 125 -6.59 -7.84 9.35
CA ARG A 125 -5.69 -6.93 10.05
C ARG A 125 -5.92 -7.06 11.55
N GLY A 126 -4.86 -7.11 12.35
CA GLY A 126 -5.04 -7.31 13.80
C GLY A 126 -3.81 -7.06 14.64
N MET A 127 -4.05 -6.81 15.93
CA MET A 127 -3.03 -6.74 16.97
C MET A 127 -2.66 -8.16 17.43
N LEU A 128 -1.47 -8.60 17.04
CA LEU A 128 -0.90 -9.91 17.39
C LEU A 128 -0.26 -9.89 18.79
N ALA A 129 0.22 -8.72 19.23
CA ALA A 129 0.69 -8.45 20.60
C ALA A 129 0.46 -6.96 20.91
N PRO A 130 0.58 -6.48 22.17
CA PRO A 130 0.25 -5.09 22.53
C PRO A 130 0.94 -3.98 21.71
N LYS A 131 2.10 -4.28 21.10
CA LYS A 131 2.84 -3.36 20.24
C LYS A 131 3.08 -3.91 18.83
N PHE A 132 2.47 -5.05 18.48
CA PHE A 132 2.74 -5.73 17.22
C PHE A 132 1.43 -5.94 16.47
N GLU A 133 1.30 -5.25 15.35
CA GLU A 133 0.19 -5.38 14.41
C GLU A 133 0.63 -6.20 13.20
N GLY A 134 -0.26 -7.04 12.68
CA GLY A 134 -0.07 -7.77 11.44
C GLY A 134 -1.25 -7.60 10.51
N ASN A 135 -0.99 -7.73 9.20
CA ASN A 135 -2.03 -7.83 8.19
C ASN A 135 -1.64 -8.82 7.10
N ILE A 136 -2.66 -9.43 6.50
CA ILE A 136 -2.53 -10.26 5.30
C ILE A 136 -3.72 -9.96 4.38
N LYS A 137 -3.46 -9.76 3.10
CA LYS A 137 -4.45 -9.47 2.07
C LYS A 137 -4.17 -10.29 0.80
N ALA A 138 -5.22 -10.75 0.15
CA ALA A 138 -5.20 -11.17 -1.24
C ALA A 138 -5.92 -10.12 -2.07
N TYR A 139 -5.47 -9.90 -3.30
CA TYR A 139 -6.09 -8.94 -4.21
C TYR A 139 -6.07 -9.44 -5.64
N TYR A 140 -7.08 -9.01 -6.39
CA TYR A 140 -7.21 -9.23 -7.82
C TYR A 140 -7.23 -7.87 -8.51
N THR A 141 -6.37 -7.71 -9.50
CA THR A 141 -6.26 -6.51 -10.33
C THR A 141 -6.69 -6.85 -11.75
N ASP A 142 -7.52 -6.02 -12.36
CA ASP A 142 -7.85 -6.11 -13.79
C ASP A 142 -7.44 -4.79 -14.45
N ILE A 143 -6.50 -4.86 -15.39
CA ILE A 143 -5.98 -3.72 -16.15
C ILE A 143 -6.69 -3.70 -17.51
N SER A 144 -7.42 -2.62 -17.75
CA SER A 144 -8.28 -2.45 -18.91
C SER A 144 -7.57 -1.64 -20.00
N ASP A 145 -6.47 -2.18 -20.52
CA ASP A 145 -5.70 -1.61 -21.62
C ASP A 145 -5.50 -2.65 -22.73
N ALA A 146 -5.34 -2.24 -23.99
CA ALA A 146 -5.22 -3.18 -25.11
C ALA A 146 -3.83 -3.83 -25.19
N ASP A 147 -2.80 -3.12 -24.75
CA ASP A 147 -1.40 -3.55 -24.82
C ASP A 147 -0.91 -4.09 -23.47
N TRP A 148 -1.46 -3.59 -22.37
CA TRP A 148 -1.19 -4.06 -20.99
C TRP A 148 -2.28 -4.96 -20.41
N GLY A 149 -3.30 -5.27 -21.22
CA GLY A 149 -4.53 -5.92 -20.78
C GLY A 149 -4.30 -7.27 -20.12
N GLY A 150 -4.78 -7.40 -18.89
CA GLY A 150 -4.53 -8.59 -18.11
C GLY A 150 -5.15 -8.54 -16.73
N SER A 151 -5.26 -9.72 -16.12
CA SER A 151 -5.67 -9.84 -14.74
C SER A 151 -4.59 -10.47 -13.89
N GLU A 152 -4.39 -9.92 -12.71
CA GLU A 152 -3.31 -10.27 -11.80
C GLU A 152 -3.89 -10.74 -10.47
N LEU A 153 -3.30 -11.78 -9.89
CA LEU A 153 -3.58 -12.18 -8.53
C LEU A 153 -2.36 -11.91 -7.68
N GLY A 154 -2.55 -11.16 -6.59
CA GLY A 154 -1.49 -10.86 -5.66
C GLY A 154 -1.85 -11.07 -4.19
N PHE A 155 -0.81 -11.10 -3.38
CA PHE A 155 -0.87 -11.30 -1.95
C PHE A 155 0.08 -10.32 -1.27
N ARG A 156 -0.37 -9.69 -0.19
CA ARG A 156 0.44 -8.84 0.67
C ARG A 156 0.40 -9.36 2.10
N VAL A 157 1.55 -9.41 2.74
CA VAL A 157 1.68 -9.56 4.18
C VAL A 157 2.45 -8.36 4.73
N GLY A 158 1.99 -7.83 5.86
CA GLY A 158 2.60 -6.68 6.52
C GLY A 158 2.65 -6.87 8.02
N ALA A 159 3.66 -6.29 8.65
CA ALA A 159 3.83 -6.26 10.09
C ALA A 159 4.29 -4.86 10.53
N GLN A 160 3.82 -4.43 11.69
CA GLN A 160 4.18 -3.15 12.29
C GLN A 160 4.52 -3.32 13.77
N TYR A 161 5.66 -2.77 14.16
CA TYR A 161 6.02 -2.59 15.57
C TYR A 161 5.75 -1.15 16.00
N ASN A 162 4.81 -0.96 16.92
CA ASN A 162 4.43 0.33 17.50
C ASN A 162 5.44 0.75 18.57
N ILE A 163 6.26 1.74 18.25
CA ILE A 163 7.20 2.35 19.21
C ILE A 163 6.40 3.10 20.28
N ASN A 164 5.44 3.90 19.83
CA ASN A 164 4.47 4.65 20.64
C ASN A 164 3.12 4.76 19.89
N SER A 165 2.20 5.60 20.37
CA SER A 165 0.87 5.78 19.77
C SER A 165 0.90 6.38 18.36
N THR A 166 1.98 7.09 18.01
CA THR A 166 2.14 7.77 16.72
C THR A 166 3.06 6.98 15.81
N TRP A 167 4.25 6.64 16.28
CA TRP A 167 5.31 6.09 15.44
C TRP A 167 5.42 4.57 15.53
N GLY A 168 5.53 3.94 14.36
CA GLY A 168 5.84 2.53 14.22
C GLY A 168 6.84 2.26 13.09
N ILE A 169 7.50 1.10 13.18
CA ILE A 169 8.34 0.55 12.11
C ILE A 169 7.49 -0.47 11.37
N VAL A 170 7.51 -0.43 10.04
CA VAL A 170 6.72 -1.31 9.18
C VAL A 170 7.64 -2.16 8.32
N GLY A 171 7.29 -3.43 8.18
CA GLY A 171 7.84 -4.34 7.19
C GLY A 171 6.71 -4.93 6.36
N SER A 172 6.93 -5.08 5.06
CA SER A 172 5.95 -5.67 4.15
C SER A 172 6.60 -6.56 3.11
N TYR A 173 5.82 -7.51 2.62
CA TYR A 173 6.13 -8.34 1.47
C TYR A 173 4.87 -8.44 0.60
N ASP A 174 5.04 -8.22 -0.69
CA ASP A 174 4.00 -8.20 -1.69
C ASP A 174 4.43 -9.11 -2.85
N THR A 175 3.57 -10.01 -3.28
CA THR A 175 3.80 -10.88 -4.42
C THR A 175 2.62 -10.77 -5.36
N THR A 176 2.89 -10.52 -6.64
CA THR A 176 1.89 -10.42 -7.70
C THR A 176 2.23 -11.41 -8.79
N LYS A 177 1.25 -12.18 -9.25
CA LYS A 177 1.41 -13.06 -10.41
C LYS A 177 0.84 -12.39 -11.66
N LEU A 178 1.70 -12.25 -12.66
CA LEU A 178 1.40 -11.70 -13.97
C LEU A 178 1.83 -12.73 -15.03
N PHE A 179 0.89 -13.31 -15.78
CA PHE A 179 1.17 -14.21 -16.92
C PHE A 179 2.30 -15.26 -16.67
N ASP A 180 2.21 -16.02 -15.58
CA ASP A 180 3.18 -17.04 -15.11
C ASP A 180 4.47 -16.54 -14.44
N GLU A 181 4.73 -15.23 -14.45
CA GLU A 181 5.84 -14.60 -13.72
C GLU A 181 5.37 -13.99 -12.40
N SER A 182 6.31 -13.84 -11.45
CA SER A 182 6.03 -13.25 -10.14
C SER A 182 6.83 -11.98 -9.91
N ILE A 183 6.14 -10.89 -9.62
CA ILE A 183 6.75 -9.68 -9.07
C ILE A 183 6.74 -9.81 -7.55
N ASN A 184 7.90 -9.71 -6.92
CA ASN A 184 8.04 -9.80 -5.47
C ASN A 184 8.67 -8.53 -4.92
N THR A 185 7.92 -7.78 -4.12
CA THR A 185 8.40 -6.55 -3.50
C THR A 185 8.49 -6.73 -1.98
N TRP A 186 9.64 -6.45 -1.39
CA TRP A 186 9.74 -6.26 0.06
C TRP A 186 9.93 -4.78 0.38
N GLY A 187 9.46 -4.37 1.55
CA GLY A 187 9.55 -2.99 1.98
C GLY A 187 9.83 -2.87 3.47
N LEU A 188 10.58 -1.84 3.85
CA LEU A 188 10.86 -1.48 5.23
C LEU A 188 10.73 0.03 5.40
N GLY A 189 10.06 0.46 6.46
CA GLY A 189 9.73 1.87 6.60
C GLY A 189 9.19 2.27 7.96
N VAL A 190 8.60 3.46 7.97
CA VAL A 190 8.02 4.08 9.16
C VAL A 190 6.59 4.51 8.89
N ARG A 191 5.75 4.37 9.90
CA ARG A 191 4.36 4.83 9.89
C ARG A 191 4.11 5.81 11.03
N ALA A 192 3.43 6.90 10.71
CA ALA A 192 2.87 7.84 11.67
C ALA A 192 1.36 7.70 11.69
N SER A 193 0.79 7.33 12.84
CA SER A 193 -0.65 7.14 13.07
C SER A 193 -1.21 8.29 13.92
N PHE A 194 -2.46 8.66 13.72
CA PHE A 194 -3.09 9.81 14.39
C PHE A 194 -4.59 9.61 14.68
#